data_AF-A0A2T6DX24-F1
#
_entry.id   AF-A0A2T6DX24-F1
#
_cell.length_a   1.000
_cell.length_b   1.000
_cell.length_c   1.000
_cell.angle_alpha   90.00
_cell.angle_beta   90.00
_cell.angle_gamma   90.00
#
_symmetry.space_group_name_H-M   'P 1'
#
loop_
_entity.id
_entity.type
_entity.pdbx_description
1 polymer ?
#
loop_
_entity_poly.entity_id
_entity_poly.type
_entity_poly.pdbx_seq_one_letter_code
_entity_poly.pdbx_strand_id
1 'polypeptide(L)'
;MQKNRFSHARRIFSGIVAALVLGLAGCQTPAITNLTPDALAENPSQIYTISARISPKDAGYVRGTLIPRIIIDGQNFTMTKSPLGENIYEFEYQVPAGRTEIKYYFLISYQVESSGILTPREDYSQIFTANIAGRYVLSLEVNRGPVGARISILGRGFTANDTVFFDNTPVRTVFESPNAISFYVPAVEPNRNYKVTLGNGSVQSPVGTFRVDALGGATEGGSPSVATATGAVAGPLSVTPSSLNLRTGEKAQVTFTTPVTASAGGLLIDVTTDVPESVIMPEVVVPAGSNTVTVTVEGGRPGNGNLFAKGAGVRELTIPISVR
;
A
#
# COMPACT_ATOMS: atom_id res chain seq x y z
N MET A 1 -37.31 82.59 -25.97
CA MET A 1 -36.66 81.27 -25.85
C MET A 1 -35.38 81.43 -25.04
N GLN A 2 -35.32 80.93 -23.81
CA GLN A 2 -34.07 80.92 -23.03
C GLN A 2 -34.01 79.63 -22.21
N LYS A 3 -33.03 78.77 -22.53
CA LYS A 3 -32.78 77.45 -21.93
C LYS A 3 -31.86 77.62 -20.71
N ASN A 4 -32.27 77.10 -19.55
CA ASN A 4 -31.37 76.89 -18.40
C ASN A 4 -30.63 75.54 -18.55
N ARG A 5 -29.30 75.56 -18.43
CA ARG A 5 -28.42 74.37 -18.37
C ARG A 5 -28.01 74.11 -16.92
N PHE A 6 -28.23 72.90 -16.44
CA PHE A 6 -27.88 72.43 -15.10
C PHE A 6 -26.36 72.24 -14.92
N SER A 7 -25.89 72.52 -13.69
CA SER A 7 -24.50 72.52 -13.24
C SER A 7 -23.91 71.10 -13.07
N HIS A 8 -22.76 70.84 -13.70
CA HIS A 8 -21.97 69.59 -13.61
C HIS A 8 -20.88 69.59 -12.52
N ALA A 9 -20.73 70.67 -11.75
CA ALA A 9 -19.53 70.87 -10.92
C ALA A 9 -19.48 70.06 -9.60
N ARG A 10 -20.56 69.40 -9.18
CA ARG A 10 -20.64 68.71 -7.87
C ARG A 10 -20.32 67.22 -7.88
N ARG A 11 -20.14 66.60 -9.06
CA ARG A 11 -19.85 65.14 -9.17
C ARG A 11 -18.37 64.81 -9.39
N ILE A 12 -17.53 65.79 -9.69
CA ILE A 12 -16.11 65.56 -9.99
C ILE A 12 -15.26 65.53 -8.72
N PHE A 13 -15.63 66.29 -7.68
CA PHE A 13 -14.85 66.36 -6.44
C PHE A 13 -14.93 65.10 -5.56
N SER A 14 -16.00 64.31 -5.66
CA SER A 14 -16.14 63.05 -4.90
C SER A 14 -15.43 61.85 -5.54
N GLY A 15 -15.00 61.95 -6.81
CA GLY A 15 -14.30 60.86 -7.50
C GLY A 15 -12.80 60.78 -7.18
N ILE A 16 -12.17 61.91 -6.80
CA ILE A 16 -10.72 61.99 -6.60
C ILE A 16 -10.30 61.49 -5.21
N VAL A 17 -11.16 61.61 -4.19
CA VAL A 17 -10.87 61.11 -2.82
C VAL A 17 -10.96 59.57 -2.76
N ALA A 18 -11.88 58.95 -3.52
CA ALA A 18 -12.01 57.49 -3.55
C ALA A 18 -10.88 56.79 -4.32
N ALA A 19 -10.26 57.46 -5.31
CA ALA A 19 -9.13 56.93 -6.06
C ALA A 19 -7.80 56.99 -5.28
N LEU A 20 -7.67 57.90 -4.30
CA LEU A 20 -6.44 58.05 -3.51
C LEU A 20 -6.31 57.02 -2.36
N VAL A 21 -7.43 56.41 -1.92
CA VAL A 21 -7.44 55.45 -0.80
C VAL A 21 -7.12 54.01 -1.25
N LEU A 22 -7.24 53.69 -2.54
CA LEU A 22 -6.94 52.36 -3.10
C LEU A 22 -5.47 52.15 -3.49
N GLY A 23 -4.62 53.18 -3.39
CA GLY A 23 -3.19 53.11 -3.76
C GLY A 23 -2.21 52.80 -2.64
N LEU A 24 -2.68 52.62 -1.40
CA LEU A 24 -1.82 52.39 -0.21
C LEU A 24 -1.82 50.93 0.29
N ALA A 25 -2.21 49.97 -0.55
CA ALA A 25 -1.84 48.58 -0.32
C ALA A 25 -0.36 48.39 -0.71
N GLY A 26 0.55 48.95 0.10
CA GLY A 26 1.94 48.55 0.06
C GLY A 26 2.00 47.07 0.40
N CYS A 27 2.16 46.22 -0.61
CA CYS A 27 2.49 44.80 -0.41
C CYS A 27 3.85 44.74 0.31
N GLN A 28 3.85 44.85 1.64
CA GLN A 28 4.95 44.39 2.47
C GLN A 28 5.04 42.87 2.27
N THR A 29 5.82 42.48 1.27
CA THR A 29 6.28 41.10 1.14
C THR A 29 6.95 40.72 2.47
N PRO A 30 6.60 39.58 3.06
CA PRO A 30 6.98 39.31 4.44
C PRO A 30 8.50 39.25 4.55
N ALA A 31 9.05 39.85 5.61
CA ALA A 31 10.47 39.73 5.94
C ALA A 31 10.91 38.27 6.15
N ILE A 32 9.94 37.36 6.36
CA ILE A 32 10.14 35.94 6.61
C ILE A 32 9.35 35.15 5.57
N THR A 33 10.04 34.27 4.85
CA THR A 33 9.44 33.30 3.93
C THR A 33 9.76 31.91 4.43
N ASN A 34 8.74 31.13 4.79
CA ASN A 34 8.91 29.71 5.12
C ASN A 34 9.36 28.95 3.88
N LEU A 35 10.42 28.15 4.02
CA LEU A 35 10.94 27.28 2.96
C LEU A 35 10.72 25.79 3.27
N THR A 36 10.19 25.48 4.45
CA THR A 36 9.84 24.11 4.83
C THR A 36 8.58 23.66 4.10
N PRO A 37 8.61 22.50 3.44
CA PRO A 37 7.41 21.90 2.84
C PRO A 37 6.32 21.63 3.87
N ASP A 38 5.06 21.80 3.47
CA ASP A 38 3.89 21.49 4.32
C ASP A 38 3.74 19.99 4.62
N ALA A 39 4.43 19.14 3.85
CA ALA A 39 4.49 17.69 4.02
C ALA A 39 5.95 17.23 4.07
N LEU A 40 6.38 16.76 5.24
CA LEU A 40 7.72 16.24 5.50
C LEU A 40 7.69 14.71 5.51
N ALA A 41 8.59 14.07 4.76
CA ALA A 41 8.65 12.61 4.71
C ALA A 41 9.19 12.02 6.02
N GLU A 42 8.48 11.04 6.60
CA GLU A 42 8.79 10.48 7.93
C GLU A 42 10.19 9.87 8.08
N ASN A 43 11.08 10.54 8.83
CA ASN A 43 12.46 10.13 9.04
C ASN A 43 12.59 9.17 10.25
N PRO A 44 13.28 8.00 10.12
CA PRO A 44 13.57 7.12 11.26
C PRO A 44 14.26 7.81 12.44
N SER A 45 15.12 8.80 12.19
CA SER A 45 15.77 9.59 13.24
C SER A 45 14.83 10.60 13.90
N GLN A 46 13.64 10.82 13.34
CA GLN A 46 12.66 11.83 13.73
C GLN A 46 13.19 13.28 13.73
N ILE A 47 14.33 13.53 13.10
CA ILE A 47 14.93 14.85 12.96
C ILE A 47 14.51 15.45 11.61
N TYR A 48 14.00 16.67 11.65
CA TYR A 48 13.55 17.41 10.46
C TYR A 48 14.19 18.79 10.43
N THR A 49 14.64 19.19 9.24
CA THR A 49 15.17 20.53 8.99
C THR A 49 14.02 21.49 8.69
N ILE A 50 13.84 22.48 9.55
CA ILE A 50 12.92 23.60 9.35
C ILE A 50 13.73 24.79 8.87
N SER A 51 13.28 25.44 7.79
CA SER A 51 14.06 26.45 7.07
C SER A 51 13.21 27.65 6.68
N ALA A 52 13.84 28.82 6.73
CA ALA A 52 13.21 30.07 6.32
C ALA A 52 14.22 30.98 5.61
N ARG A 53 13.74 31.74 4.63
CA ARG A 53 14.45 32.88 4.09
C ARG A 53 14.04 34.15 4.83
N ILE A 54 15.00 34.87 5.39
CA ILE A 54 14.75 36.03 6.25
C ILE A 54 15.48 37.25 5.70
N SER A 55 14.73 38.27 5.28
CA SER A 55 15.26 39.51 4.72
C SER A 55 14.48 40.70 5.29
N PRO A 56 14.92 41.27 6.44
CA PRO A 56 14.33 42.48 7.01
C PRO A 56 14.22 43.58 5.96
N LYS A 57 13.09 44.29 5.94
CA LYS A 57 12.77 45.30 4.91
C LYS A 57 12.86 46.74 5.40
N ASP A 58 13.09 46.96 6.69
CA ASP A 58 13.24 48.29 7.27
C ASP A 58 14.44 49.04 6.70
N ALA A 59 14.21 50.29 6.30
CA ALA A 59 15.21 51.16 5.65
C ALA A 59 16.46 51.46 6.50
N GLY A 60 16.45 51.12 7.80
CA GLY A 60 17.56 51.28 8.74
C GLY A 60 18.13 49.96 9.26
N TYR A 61 17.82 48.81 8.66
CA TYR A 61 18.29 47.52 9.16
C TYR A 61 19.82 47.45 9.28
N VAL A 62 20.30 47.16 10.49
CA VAL A 62 21.73 47.00 10.79
C VAL A 62 22.14 45.55 10.54
N ARG A 63 22.94 45.34 9.48
CA ARG A 63 23.44 44.01 9.10
C ARG A 63 24.24 43.38 10.24
N GLY A 64 24.03 42.08 10.47
CA GLY A 64 24.72 41.32 11.52
C GLY A 64 24.04 41.34 12.88
N THR A 65 22.96 42.13 13.05
CA THR A 65 22.17 42.15 14.29
C THR A 65 20.98 41.18 14.27
N LEU A 66 20.75 40.52 13.14
CA LEU A 66 19.63 39.59 12.96
C LEU A 66 19.82 38.31 13.78
N ILE A 67 18.88 38.05 14.68
CA ILE A 67 18.76 36.84 15.48
C ILE A 67 17.48 36.12 15.05
N PRO A 68 17.59 35.09 14.19
CA PRO A 68 16.45 34.30 13.77
C PRO A 68 16.13 33.23 14.80
N ARG A 69 14.86 33.10 15.15
CA ARG A 69 14.34 32.11 16.09
C ARG A 69 13.13 31.40 15.50
N ILE A 70 12.96 30.15 15.90
CA ILE A 70 11.78 29.36 15.65
C ILE A 70 11.13 28.99 16.98
N ILE A 71 9.80 29.11 17.03
CA ILE A 71 9.02 28.72 18.19
C ILE A 71 8.23 27.46 17.83
N ILE A 72 8.45 26.40 18.60
CA ILE A 72 7.78 25.10 18.46
C ILE A 72 7.24 24.72 19.85
N ASP A 73 5.94 24.44 19.97
CA ASP A 73 5.27 24.16 21.25
C ASP A 73 5.50 25.22 22.35
N GLY A 74 5.68 26.48 21.96
CA GLY A 74 5.97 27.58 22.87
C GLY A 74 7.42 27.63 23.36
N GLN A 75 8.29 26.70 22.94
CA GLN A 75 9.72 26.75 23.20
C GLN A 75 10.46 27.50 22.09
N ASN A 76 11.45 28.30 22.48
CA ASN A 76 12.19 29.18 21.59
C ASN A 76 13.56 28.59 21.25
N PHE A 77 13.85 28.44 19.97
CA PHE A 77 15.11 27.92 19.47
C PHE A 77 15.76 28.90 18.49
N THR A 78 17.06 29.14 18.64
CA THR A 78 17.82 29.97 17.69
C THR A 78 18.15 29.15 16.44
N MET A 79 17.93 29.74 15.26
CA MET A 79 18.26 29.12 13.98
C MET A 79 19.70 29.43 13.57
N THR A 80 20.30 28.53 12.78
CA THR A 80 21.65 28.70 12.22
C THR A 80 21.58 29.15 10.77
N LYS A 81 22.60 29.90 10.31
CA LYS A 81 22.66 30.34 8.92
C LYS A 81 23.08 29.18 8.02
N SER A 82 22.31 28.91 6.97
CA SER A 82 22.58 27.85 6.00
C SER A 82 23.67 28.27 5.01
N PRO A 83 24.57 27.36 4.59
CA PRO A 83 25.51 27.60 3.50
C PRO A 83 24.85 27.51 2.11
N LEU A 84 23.62 26.99 2.02
CA LEU A 84 22.95 26.66 0.76
C LEU A 84 22.32 27.86 0.04
N GLY A 85 22.31 29.04 0.66
CA GLY A 85 21.84 30.25 0.01
C GLY A 85 21.89 31.48 0.90
N GLU A 86 21.77 32.65 0.28
CA GLU A 86 21.73 33.90 1.03
C GLU A 86 20.47 34.01 1.88
N ASN A 87 20.66 34.48 3.11
CA ASN A 87 19.57 34.75 4.06
C ASN A 87 18.69 33.53 4.39
N ILE A 88 19.20 32.32 4.17
CA ILE A 88 18.53 31.08 4.56
C ILE A 88 19.02 30.70 5.95
N TYR A 89 18.07 30.37 6.82
CA TYR A 89 18.33 29.90 8.17
C TYR A 89 17.62 28.58 8.39
N GLU A 90 18.27 27.68 9.13
CA GLU A 90 17.85 26.30 9.35
C GLU A 90 17.85 25.97 10.84
N PHE A 91 16.98 25.06 11.24
CA PHE A 91 16.97 24.46 12.57
C PHE A 91 16.58 23.00 12.44
N GLU A 92 17.33 22.12 13.10
CA GLU A 92 17.03 20.70 13.18
C GLU A 92 16.16 20.44 14.41
N TYR A 93 14.95 19.94 14.20
CA TYR A 93 14.01 19.63 15.27
C TYR A 93 13.76 18.13 15.34
N GLN A 94 13.99 17.55 16.52
CA GLN A 94 13.62 16.17 16.81
C GLN A 94 12.18 16.11 17.28
N VAL A 95 11.34 15.47 16.47
CA VAL A 95 9.90 15.34 16.74
C VAL A 95 9.67 14.18 17.71
N PRO A 96 8.85 14.36 18.77
CA PRO A 96 8.48 13.27 19.66
C PRO A 96 7.80 12.10 18.94
N ALA A 97 8.04 10.87 19.40
CA ALA A 97 7.45 9.67 18.81
C ALA A 97 5.91 9.73 18.77
N GLY A 98 5.33 9.29 17.64
CA GLY A 98 3.88 9.25 17.43
C GLY A 98 3.26 10.59 17.04
N ARG A 99 4.03 11.68 16.99
CA ARG A 99 3.55 12.98 16.53
C ARG A 99 3.62 13.06 15.01
N THR A 100 2.51 13.42 14.37
CA THR A 100 2.37 13.47 12.90
C THR A 100 2.32 14.90 12.35
N GLU A 101 2.48 15.91 13.20
CA GLU A 101 2.29 17.32 12.85
C GLU A 101 3.23 18.20 13.69
N ILE A 102 3.86 19.19 13.07
CA ILE A 102 4.69 20.20 13.72
C ILE A 102 4.05 21.56 13.47
N LYS A 103 3.70 22.28 14.55
CA LYS A 103 3.21 23.65 14.48
C LYS A 103 4.29 24.60 14.96
N TYR A 104 4.58 25.62 14.17
CA TYR A 104 5.67 26.53 14.48
C TYR A 104 5.44 27.92 13.87
N TYR A 105 6.15 28.91 14.38
CA TYR A 105 6.29 30.21 13.72
C TYR A 105 7.70 30.73 13.93
N PHE A 106 8.10 31.69 13.10
CA PHE A 106 9.40 32.33 13.19
C PHE A 106 9.27 33.68 13.89
N LEU A 107 10.28 34.01 14.68
CA LEU A 107 10.48 35.30 15.31
C LEU A 107 11.87 35.78 14.94
N ILE A 108 11.98 37.00 14.43
CA ILE A 108 13.27 37.60 14.14
C ILE A 108 13.45 38.84 15.00
N SER A 109 14.59 38.96 15.66
CA SER A 109 14.98 40.17 16.39
C SER A 109 16.15 40.81 15.66
N TYR A 110 16.11 42.13 15.43
CA TYR A 110 17.19 42.88 14.77
C TYR A 110 17.19 44.33 15.23
N GLN A 111 18.23 45.09 14.87
CA GLN A 111 18.29 46.52 15.14
C GLN A 111 18.04 47.32 13.88
N VAL A 112 17.33 48.44 14.04
CA VAL A 112 17.20 49.49 13.03
C VAL A 112 17.87 50.75 13.53
N GLU A 113 18.65 51.39 12.67
CA GLU A 113 19.23 52.70 12.92
C GLU A 113 18.37 53.78 12.26
N SER A 114 17.95 54.75 13.07
CA SER A 114 17.31 55.96 12.57
C SER A 114 17.92 57.15 13.27
N SER A 115 18.48 58.09 12.49
CA SER A 115 19.10 59.31 13.02
C SER A 115 20.16 59.05 14.12
N GLY A 116 20.97 58.01 13.96
CA GLY A 116 22.03 57.62 14.90
C GLY A 116 21.57 56.86 16.15
N ILE A 117 20.28 56.53 16.24
CA ILE A 117 19.70 55.77 17.36
C ILE A 117 19.41 54.34 16.91
N LEU A 118 19.97 53.37 17.61
CA LEU A 118 19.67 51.94 17.43
C LEU A 118 18.42 51.55 18.23
N THR A 119 17.39 51.08 17.52
CA THR A 119 16.15 50.61 18.13
C THR A 119 15.98 49.11 17.85
N PRO A 120 15.69 48.28 18.87
CA PRO A 120 15.38 46.87 18.64
C PRO A 120 14.02 46.75 17.95
N ARG A 121 13.93 45.80 17.02
CA ARG A 121 12.70 45.47 16.32
C ARG A 121 12.51 43.96 16.28
N GLU A 122 11.25 43.55 16.32
CA GLU A 122 10.86 42.16 16.14
C GLU A 122 9.79 42.04 15.07
N ASP A 123 9.94 41.03 14.21
CA ASP A 123 8.89 40.62 13.29
C ASP A 123 8.57 39.14 13.49
N TYR A 124 7.31 38.80 13.20
CA TYR A 124 6.75 37.48 13.41
C TYR A 124 6.19 36.97 12.09
N SER A 125 6.35 35.66 11.84
CA SER A 125 5.58 35.01 10.81
C SER A 125 4.19 34.64 11.31
N GLN A 126 3.30 34.27 10.39
CA GLN A 126 2.14 33.45 10.74
C GLN A 126 2.57 32.09 11.31
N ILE A 127 1.62 31.37 11.90
CA ILE A 127 1.81 29.98 12.31
C ILE A 127 1.77 29.09 11.06
N PHE A 128 2.80 28.27 10.91
CA PHE A 128 2.91 27.23 9.91
C PHE A 128 2.61 25.87 10.53
N THR A 129 2.21 24.94 9.67
CA THR A 129 1.94 23.55 10.03
C THR A 129 2.63 22.65 9.02
N ALA A 130 3.59 21.85 9.47
CA ALA A 130 4.20 20.82 8.65
C ALA A 130 3.67 19.45 9.11
N ASN A 131 3.07 18.72 8.19
CA ASN A 131 2.59 17.36 8.44
C ASN A 131 3.73 16.38 8.18
N ILE A 132 3.95 15.45 9.09
CA ILE A 132 4.85 14.34 8.85
C ILE A 132 4.06 13.32 8.04
N ALA A 133 4.27 13.39 6.73
CA ALA A 133 3.74 12.44 5.78
C ALA A 133 4.48 11.12 5.98
N GLY A 134 3.87 10.25 6.78
CA GLY A 134 4.34 8.89 6.99
C GLY A 134 4.39 8.10 5.69
N ARG A 135 3.38 8.25 4.84
CA ARG A 135 3.06 7.20 3.89
C ARG A 135 3.47 7.52 2.46
N TYR A 136 4.58 6.93 2.03
CA TYR A 136 4.88 6.77 0.62
C TYR A 136 5.20 5.30 0.34
N VAL A 137 4.42 4.71 -0.55
CA VAL A 137 4.67 3.37 -1.07
C VAL A 137 5.65 3.54 -2.23
N LEU A 138 6.88 3.03 -2.09
CA LEU A 138 7.90 3.18 -3.14
C LEU A 138 7.72 2.12 -4.23
N SER A 139 7.62 0.84 -3.85
CA SER A 139 7.54 -0.25 -4.81
C SER A 139 7.18 -1.59 -4.17
N LEU A 140 6.52 -2.44 -4.95
CA LEU A 140 6.52 -3.88 -4.72
C LEU A 140 7.94 -4.43 -4.90
N GLU A 141 8.40 -5.30 -4.00
CA GLU A 141 9.68 -6.00 -4.18
C GLU A 141 9.67 -6.84 -5.47
N VAL A 142 8.53 -7.50 -5.73
CA VAL A 142 8.22 -8.17 -7.01
C VAL A 142 6.78 -7.87 -7.40
N ASN A 143 6.51 -7.73 -8.70
CA ASN A 143 5.18 -7.43 -9.24
C ASN A 143 4.44 -8.67 -9.77
N ARG A 144 4.95 -9.87 -9.46
CA ARG A 144 4.41 -11.14 -9.93
C ARG A 144 4.76 -12.25 -8.93
N GLY A 145 3.86 -13.19 -8.74
CA GLY A 145 4.14 -14.39 -7.95
C GLY A 145 2.94 -15.34 -7.80
N PRO A 146 3.18 -16.58 -7.36
CA PRO A 146 2.11 -17.58 -7.18
C PRO A 146 1.24 -17.28 -5.96
N VAL A 147 0.02 -17.83 -5.94
CA VAL A 147 -0.87 -17.81 -4.79
C VAL A 147 -0.15 -18.35 -3.54
N GLY A 148 -0.32 -17.67 -2.41
CA GLY A 148 0.30 -18.03 -1.13
C GLY A 148 1.76 -17.57 -0.97
N ALA A 149 2.42 -17.06 -2.02
CA ALA A 149 3.72 -16.43 -1.87
C ALA A 149 3.63 -15.22 -0.93
N ARG A 150 4.69 -15.00 -0.14
CA ARG A 150 4.83 -13.82 0.72
C ARG A 150 5.61 -12.76 -0.04
N ILE A 151 4.98 -11.61 -0.27
CA ILE A 151 5.56 -10.50 -1.04
C ILE A 151 5.72 -9.30 -0.13
N SER A 152 6.89 -8.66 -0.17
CA SER A 152 7.15 -7.43 0.57
C SER A 152 6.83 -6.20 -0.27
N ILE A 153 6.31 -5.18 0.39
CA ILE A 153 6.16 -3.83 -0.11
C ILE A 153 7.09 -2.96 0.71
N LEU A 154 8.00 -2.28 0.01
CA LEU A 154 8.91 -1.34 0.63
C LEU A 154 8.33 0.06 0.54
N GLY A 155 8.45 0.79 1.63
CA GLY A 155 7.93 2.14 1.74
C GLY A 155 8.31 2.77 3.06
N ARG A 156 7.53 3.75 3.48
CA ARG A 156 7.67 4.43 4.77
C ARG A 156 6.29 4.66 5.37
N GLY A 157 6.26 4.82 6.69
CA GLY A 157 5.09 5.11 7.51
C GLY A 157 3.99 4.07 7.44
N PHE A 158 4.37 2.80 7.30
CA PHE A 158 3.43 1.72 7.52
C PHE A 158 3.07 1.60 9.00
N THR A 159 1.83 1.17 9.28
CA THR A 159 1.35 0.87 10.63
C THR A 159 0.74 -0.51 10.67
N ALA A 160 0.56 -1.06 11.87
CA ALA A 160 -0.11 -2.35 12.07
C ALA A 160 -1.58 -2.36 11.61
N ASN A 161 -2.19 -1.18 11.39
CA ASN A 161 -3.56 -1.04 10.89
C ASN A 161 -3.65 -1.05 9.36
N ASP A 162 -2.51 -1.02 8.66
CA ASP A 162 -2.50 -1.02 7.21
C ASP A 162 -2.84 -2.40 6.64
N THR A 163 -3.70 -2.40 5.63
CA THR A 163 -4.10 -3.60 4.88
C THR A 163 -3.78 -3.41 3.41
N VAL A 164 -3.24 -4.44 2.79
CA VAL A 164 -3.07 -4.52 1.33
C VAL A 164 -4.38 -4.98 0.70
N PHE A 165 -4.72 -4.41 -0.45
CA PHE A 165 -5.91 -4.75 -1.21
C PHE A 165 -5.57 -5.12 -2.65
N PHE A 166 -6.26 -6.13 -3.17
CA PHE A 166 -6.26 -6.53 -4.58
C PHE A 166 -7.62 -6.21 -5.18
N ASP A 167 -7.70 -5.27 -6.13
CA ASP A 167 -8.96 -4.78 -6.70
C ASP A 167 -10.00 -4.43 -5.59
N ASN A 168 -9.56 -3.74 -4.53
CA ASN A 168 -10.33 -3.39 -3.32
C ASN A 168 -10.69 -4.56 -2.38
N THR A 169 -10.27 -5.79 -2.68
CA THR A 169 -10.46 -6.94 -1.78
C THR A 169 -9.29 -7.01 -0.80
N PRO A 170 -9.51 -6.95 0.52
CA PRO A 170 -8.43 -7.01 1.50
C PRO A 170 -7.74 -8.38 1.46
N VAL A 171 -6.41 -8.38 1.58
CA VAL A 171 -5.60 -9.60 1.63
C VAL A 171 -4.90 -9.71 2.97
N ARG A 172 -4.49 -10.94 3.32
CA ARG A 172 -3.74 -11.19 4.55
C ARG A 172 -2.43 -10.42 4.50
N THR A 173 -2.34 -9.42 5.38
CA THR A 173 -1.23 -8.46 5.47
C THR A 173 -0.49 -8.67 6.79
N VAL A 174 0.83 -8.55 6.77
CA VAL A 174 1.71 -8.67 7.93
C VAL A 174 2.58 -7.41 8.01
N PHE A 175 2.36 -6.63 9.06
CA PHE A 175 3.23 -5.51 9.42
C PHE A 175 4.57 -6.03 9.90
N GLU A 176 5.66 -5.61 9.26
CA GLU A 176 7.02 -5.96 9.70
C GLU A 176 7.66 -4.80 10.45
N SER A 177 7.59 -3.59 9.89
CA SER A 177 8.08 -2.37 10.51
C SER A 177 7.49 -1.14 9.82
N PRO A 178 7.78 0.09 10.31
CA PRO A 178 7.38 1.32 9.63
C PRO A 178 7.89 1.46 8.18
N ASN A 179 8.88 0.67 7.73
CA ASN A 179 9.42 0.72 6.36
C ASN A 179 9.09 -0.51 5.48
N ALA A 180 8.49 -1.54 6.06
CA ALA A 180 8.19 -2.78 5.36
C ALA A 180 6.87 -3.39 5.83
N ILE A 181 6.03 -3.74 4.86
CA ILE A 181 4.82 -4.53 5.07
C ILE A 181 4.82 -5.66 4.05
N SER A 182 4.33 -6.82 4.43
CA SER A 182 4.22 -7.95 3.52
C SER A 182 2.78 -8.41 3.40
N PHE A 183 2.46 -9.09 2.31
CA PHE A 183 1.17 -9.74 2.13
C PHE A 183 1.34 -11.13 1.56
N TYR A 184 0.34 -11.97 1.76
CA TYR A 184 0.24 -13.26 1.08
C TYR A 184 -0.61 -13.08 -0.18
N VAL A 185 -0.09 -13.53 -1.32
CA VAL A 185 -0.82 -13.49 -2.59
C VAL A 185 -2.15 -14.26 -2.41
N PRO A 186 -3.31 -13.62 -2.59
CA PRO A 186 -4.61 -14.24 -2.33
C PRO A 186 -4.96 -15.27 -3.41
N ALA A 187 -5.89 -16.18 -3.10
CA ALA A 187 -6.43 -17.14 -4.05
C ALA A 187 -7.46 -16.47 -4.99
N VAL A 188 -6.97 -15.59 -5.86
CA VAL A 188 -7.73 -14.91 -6.91
C VAL A 188 -7.44 -15.54 -8.27
N GLU A 189 -8.21 -15.18 -9.29
CA GLU A 189 -8.04 -15.69 -10.66
C GLU A 189 -6.60 -15.52 -11.19
N PRO A 190 -5.89 -16.62 -11.50
CA PRO A 190 -4.51 -16.53 -11.94
C PRO A 190 -4.39 -15.94 -13.35
N ASN A 191 -3.18 -15.56 -13.73
CA ASN A 191 -2.83 -14.99 -15.03
C ASN A 191 -3.45 -13.61 -15.34
N ARG A 192 -3.98 -12.94 -14.31
CA ARG A 192 -4.51 -11.58 -14.38
C ARG A 192 -3.66 -10.61 -13.58
N ASN A 193 -3.64 -9.35 -14.02
CA ASN A 193 -3.04 -8.24 -13.27
C ASN A 193 -4.10 -7.64 -12.33
N TYR A 194 -3.74 -7.50 -11.07
CA TYR A 194 -4.56 -6.90 -10.02
C TYR A 194 -4.02 -5.53 -9.66
N LYS A 195 -4.91 -4.58 -9.42
CA LYS A 195 -4.50 -3.31 -8.81
C LYS A 195 -4.19 -3.56 -7.34
N VAL A 196 -2.95 -3.26 -6.94
CA VAL A 196 -2.54 -3.32 -5.55
C VAL A 196 -2.65 -1.93 -4.95
N THR A 197 -3.42 -1.82 -3.88
CA THR A 197 -3.52 -0.62 -3.07
C THR A 197 -3.22 -0.93 -1.62
N LEU A 198 -2.80 0.08 -0.86
CA LEU A 198 -2.49 -0.03 0.55
C LEU A 198 -3.29 1.03 1.29
N GLY A 199 -4.03 0.64 2.32
CA GLY A 199 -4.93 1.55 3.02
C GLY A 199 -5.39 1.06 4.38
N ASN A 200 -6.13 1.91 5.07
CA ASN A 200 -6.90 1.56 6.28
C ASN A 200 -8.41 1.51 5.97
N GLY A 201 -8.77 0.96 4.81
CA GLY A 201 -10.14 0.93 4.31
C GLY A 201 -10.44 2.12 3.38
N SER A 202 -10.84 3.27 3.95
CA SER A 202 -11.38 4.41 3.18
C SER A 202 -10.33 5.24 2.43
N VAL A 203 -9.08 5.27 2.92
CA VAL A 203 -7.97 5.96 2.26
C VAL A 203 -6.99 4.90 1.75
N GLN A 204 -7.00 4.69 0.43
CA GLN A 204 -6.14 3.73 -0.24
C GLN A 204 -5.15 4.43 -1.16
N SER A 205 -3.87 4.15 -0.97
CA SER A 205 -2.78 4.61 -1.83
C SER A 205 -2.47 3.54 -2.88
N PRO A 206 -2.32 3.90 -4.17
CA PRO A 206 -1.89 2.95 -5.18
C PRO A 206 -0.45 2.51 -4.92
N VAL A 207 -0.23 1.20 -4.93
CA VAL A 207 1.11 0.58 -4.83
C VAL A 207 1.62 0.23 -6.23
N GLY A 208 0.73 -0.31 -7.08
CA GLY A 208 1.08 -0.74 -8.42
C GLY A 208 0.12 -1.79 -8.94
N THR A 209 0.60 -2.60 -9.87
CA THR A 209 -0.10 -3.78 -10.36
C THR A 209 0.69 -5.04 -9.98
N PHE A 210 -0.03 -6.10 -9.63
CA PHE A 210 0.58 -7.39 -9.31
C PHE A 210 -0.07 -8.48 -10.12
N ARG A 211 0.75 -9.29 -10.79
CA ARG A 211 0.29 -10.43 -11.55
C ARG A 211 0.30 -11.68 -10.69
N VAL A 212 -0.88 -12.26 -10.48
CA VAL A 212 -0.96 -13.56 -9.81
C VAL A 212 -0.66 -14.63 -10.83
N ASP A 213 0.41 -15.38 -10.59
CA ASP A 213 0.76 -16.50 -11.44
C ASP A 213 -0.13 -17.70 -11.13
N ALA A 214 -0.47 -18.45 -12.18
CA ALA A 214 -0.82 -19.84 -11.99
C ALA A 214 0.41 -20.54 -11.39
N LEU A 215 0.20 -21.39 -10.39
CA LEU A 215 1.27 -22.15 -9.75
C LEU A 215 2.07 -22.92 -10.83
N GLY A 216 3.24 -22.41 -11.20
CA GLY A 216 4.09 -22.93 -12.26
C GLY A 216 5.51 -23.03 -11.72
N GLY A 217 5.97 -24.26 -11.49
CA GLY A 217 7.31 -24.55 -11.01
C GLY A 217 8.38 -23.97 -11.93
N ALA A 218 9.48 -23.52 -11.33
CA ALA A 218 10.68 -23.13 -12.05
C ALA A 218 11.13 -24.28 -12.97
N THR A 219 11.11 -24.04 -14.28
CA THR A 219 11.81 -24.85 -15.28
C THR A 219 13.19 -24.25 -15.52
N GLU A 220 14.25 -24.91 -15.07
CA GLU A 220 15.58 -24.72 -15.63
C GLU A 220 15.71 -25.50 -16.95
N GLY A 221 16.13 -24.79 -18.00
CA GLY A 221 16.96 -25.32 -19.08
C GLY A 221 16.29 -26.10 -20.22
N GLY A 222 15.94 -25.41 -21.31
CA GLY A 222 15.83 -26.02 -22.65
C GLY A 222 14.76 -25.43 -23.56
N SER A 223 15.14 -24.47 -24.41
CA SER A 223 14.36 -24.12 -25.62
C SER A 223 14.50 -25.21 -26.69
N PRO A 224 13.64 -25.26 -27.74
CA PRO A 224 12.24 -24.85 -27.83
C PRO A 224 11.36 -25.98 -28.44
N SER A 225 10.12 -26.17 -27.98
CA SER A 225 8.95 -26.47 -28.84
C SER A 225 7.74 -26.92 -28.02
N VAL A 226 6.60 -26.27 -28.33
CA VAL A 226 5.23 -26.83 -28.34
C VAL A 226 4.76 -27.55 -27.07
N ALA A 227 3.95 -26.88 -26.26
CA ALA A 227 2.56 -27.27 -25.98
C ALA A 227 1.97 -26.46 -24.81
N THR A 228 0.85 -25.85 -25.10
CA THR A 228 -0.15 -25.26 -24.21
C THR A 228 -0.52 -26.17 -23.05
N ALA A 229 -0.59 -25.66 -21.81
CA ALA A 229 -1.37 -26.30 -20.74
C ALA A 229 -1.87 -25.28 -19.71
N THR A 230 -3.15 -24.95 -19.89
CA THR A 230 -4.17 -24.39 -18.99
C THR A 230 -4.01 -24.68 -17.49
N GLY A 231 -4.44 -23.70 -16.69
CA GLY A 231 -4.41 -23.70 -15.24
C GLY A 231 -5.21 -24.81 -14.55
N ALA A 232 -4.75 -25.13 -13.35
CA ALA A 232 -5.28 -26.13 -12.46
C ALA A 232 -6.08 -25.44 -11.34
N VAL A 233 -7.34 -25.11 -11.65
CA VAL A 233 -8.38 -24.73 -10.68
C VAL A 233 -8.66 -25.94 -9.80
N ALA A 234 -8.68 -25.77 -8.47
CA ALA A 234 -9.18 -26.80 -7.56
C ALA A 234 -10.69 -27.04 -7.80
N GLY A 235 -11.02 -27.96 -8.71
CA GLY A 235 -12.37 -28.47 -8.93
C GLY A 235 -12.71 -29.66 -8.01
N PRO A 236 -13.94 -30.20 -8.08
CA PRO A 236 -14.30 -31.41 -7.35
C PRO A 236 -13.61 -32.64 -7.96
N LEU A 237 -13.02 -33.51 -7.12
CA LEU A 237 -12.65 -34.87 -7.52
C LEU A 237 -13.92 -35.60 -7.94
N SER A 238 -13.91 -36.24 -9.12
CA SER A 238 -15.03 -37.06 -9.57
C SER A 238 -14.60 -38.51 -9.72
N VAL A 239 -15.56 -39.41 -9.56
CA VAL A 239 -15.35 -40.85 -9.66
C VAL A 239 -16.45 -41.48 -10.49
N THR A 240 -16.06 -42.44 -11.32
CA THR A 240 -17.00 -43.25 -12.11
C THR A 240 -16.62 -44.72 -11.95
N PRO A 241 -17.53 -45.60 -11.52
CA PRO A 241 -18.91 -45.31 -11.07
C PRO A 241 -18.95 -44.59 -9.71
N SER A 242 -20.04 -43.86 -9.42
CA SER A 242 -20.24 -43.15 -8.15
C SER A 242 -20.74 -44.03 -6.99
N SER A 243 -20.97 -45.32 -7.26
CA SER A 243 -21.28 -46.34 -6.25
C SER A 243 -20.84 -47.72 -6.76
N LEU A 244 -20.57 -48.65 -5.83
CA LEU A 244 -20.12 -50.00 -6.15
C LEU A 244 -21.04 -51.04 -5.52
N ASN A 245 -21.48 -52.00 -6.34
CA ASN A 245 -22.21 -53.19 -5.90
C ASN A 245 -21.46 -54.40 -6.46
N LEU A 246 -20.81 -55.18 -5.59
CA LEU A 246 -19.94 -56.29 -5.97
C LEU A 246 -20.41 -57.58 -5.30
N ARG A 247 -20.12 -58.73 -5.91
CA ARG A 247 -20.10 -60.02 -5.23
C ARG A 247 -18.73 -60.28 -4.62
N THR A 248 -18.67 -61.17 -3.65
CA THR A 248 -17.39 -61.68 -3.12
C THR A 248 -16.51 -62.21 -4.27
N GLY A 249 -15.30 -61.65 -4.42
CA GLY A 249 -14.33 -61.94 -5.49
C GLY A 249 -14.58 -61.21 -6.83
N GLU A 250 -15.66 -60.42 -6.94
CA GLU A 250 -15.95 -59.64 -8.15
C GLU A 250 -15.06 -58.40 -8.23
N LYS A 251 -14.58 -58.09 -9.45
CA LYS A 251 -13.68 -56.97 -9.74
C LYS A 251 -14.42 -55.91 -10.54
N ALA A 252 -14.33 -54.65 -10.11
CA ALA A 252 -14.85 -53.50 -10.85
C ALA A 252 -13.75 -52.46 -11.10
N GLN A 253 -13.85 -51.78 -12.24
CA GLN A 253 -12.98 -50.65 -12.56
C GLN A 253 -13.58 -49.37 -12.00
N VAL A 254 -12.75 -48.60 -11.29
CA VAL A 254 -13.10 -47.31 -10.73
C VAL A 254 -12.13 -46.28 -11.30
N THR A 255 -12.67 -45.32 -12.03
CA THR A 255 -11.91 -44.22 -12.62
C THR A 255 -12.07 -42.96 -11.78
N PHE A 256 -10.96 -42.48 -11.25
CA PHE A 256 -10.86 -41.19 -10.58
C PHE A 256 -10.43 -40.14 -11.59
N THR A 257 -11.14 -39.02 -11.64
CA THR A 257 -10.79 -37.87 -12.48
C THR A 257 -10.54 -36.67 -11.60
N THR A 258 -9.32 -36.16 -11.66
CA THR A 258 -8.90 -34.96 -10.96
C THR A 258 -9.16 -33.73 -11.84
N PRO A 259 -9.53 -32.59 -11.23
CA PRO A 259 -9.74 -31.33 -11.97
C PRO A 259 -8.43 -30.75 -12.53
N VAL A 260 -7.30 -31.28 -12.06
CA VAL A 260 -5.95 -30.83 -12.37
C VAL A 260 -5.11 -32.02 -12.80
N THR A 261 -4.24 -31.81 -13.78
CA THR A 261 -3.26 -32.81 -14.20
C THR A 261 -2.21 -33.00 -13.10
N ALA A 262 -1.90 -34.25 -12.79
CA ALA A 262 -0.91 -34.60 -11.78
C ALA A 262 0.50 -34.09 -12.16
N SER A 263 1.20 -33.56 -11.17
CA SER A 263 2.58 -33.06 -11.31
C SER A 263 3.57 -34.17 -11.65
N ALA A 264 4.84 -33.83 -11.91
CA ALA A 264 5.88 -34.80 -12.28
C ALA A 264 6.09 -35.97 -11.29
N GLY A 265 5.64 -35.82 -10.03
CA GLY A 265 5.65 -36.88 -9.01
C GLY A 265 4.37 -37.73 -8.93
N GLY A 266 3.43 -37.55 -9.86
CA GLY A 266 2.08 -38.09 -9.74
C GLY A 266 1.23 -37.34 -8.72
N LEU A 267 -0.02 -37.78 -8.53
CA LEU A 267 -0.91 -37.26 -7.50
C LEU A 267 -1.52 -38.44 -6.75
N LEU A 268 -1.17 -38.56 -5.47
CA LEU A 268 -1.71 -39.58 -4.58
C LEU A 268 -3.13 -39.20 -4.15
N ILE A 269 -4.06 -40.13 -4.34
CA ILE A 269 -5.41 -40.06 -3.80
C ILE A 269 -5.45 -41.01 -2.60
N ASP A 270 -5.58 -40.42 -1.41
CA ASP A 270 -5.75 -41.15 -0.16
C ASP A 270 -7.17 -41.70 -0.11
N VAL A 271 -7.31 -43.02 -0.24
CA VAL A 271 -8.59 -43.73 -0.20
C VAL A 271 -8.66 -44.57 1.06
N THR A 272 -9.63 -44.26 1.92
CA THR A 272 -9.91 -45.00 3.15
C THR A 272 -11.31 -45.62 3.09
N THR A 273 -11.58 -46.63 3.92
CA THR A 273 -12.89 -47.28 3.99
C THR A 273 -13.28 -47.60 5.43
N ASP A 274 -14.59 -47.59 5.70
CA ASP A 274 -15.18 -48.05 6.96
C ASP A 274 -15.47 -49.56 6.97
N VAL A 275 -15.27 -50.25 5.85
CA VAL A 275 -15.45 -51.71 5.68
C VAL A 275 -14.19 -52.39 5.14
N PRO A 276 -13.06 -52.36 5.88
CA PRO A 276 -11.76 -52.85 5.37
C PRO A 276 -11.73 -54.34 5.02
N GLU A 277 -12.60 -55.17 5.62
CA GLU A 277 -12.70 -56.59 5.26
C GLU A 277 -13.44 -56.84 3.93
N SER A 278 -14.18 -55.85 3.44
CA SER A 278 -15.01 -55.93 2.23
C SER A 278 -14.33 -55.35 0.98
N VAL A 279 -13.22 -54.64 1.11
CA VAL A 279 -12.61 -53.89 0.00
C VAL A 279 -11.14 -54.26 -0.15
N ILE A 280 -10.80 -54.80 -1.32
CA ILE A 280 -9.42 -55.04 -1.73
C ILE A 280 -9.12 -54.10 -2.89
N MET A 281 -8.24 -53.12 -2.69
CA MET A 281 -7.86 -52.16 -3.73
C MET A 281 -6.39 -51.76 -3.64
N PRO A 282 -5.73 -51.47 -4.77
CA PRO A 282 -4.38 -50.93 -4.79
C PRO A 282 -4.39 -49.45 -4.41
N GLU A 283 -3.18 -48.92 -4.15
CA GLU A 283 -2.97 -47.49 -4.00
C GLU A 283 -3.37 -46.72 -5.28
N VAL A 284 -4.00 -45.56 -5.08
CA VAL A 284 -4.51 -44.75 -6.18
C VAL A 284 -3.56 -43.60 -6.45
N VAL A 285 -2.73 -43.74 -7.50
CA VAL A 285 -1.79 -42.71 -7.93
C VAL A 285 -2.11 -42.28 -9.36
N VAL A 286 -2.48 -41.01 -9.54
CA VAL A 286 -2.64 -40.42 -10.87
C VAL A 286 -1.25 -40.20 -11.48
N PRO A 287 -0.93 -40.81 -12.64
CA PRO A 287 0.38 -40.65 -13.26
C PRO A 287 0.68 -39.20 -13.63
N ALA A 288 1.95 -38.81 -13.58
CA ALA A 288 2.40 -37.51 -14.03
C ALA A 288 1.90 -37.19 -15.44
N GLY A 289 1.37 -35.98 -15.64
CA GLY A 289 0.82 -35.57 -16.94
C GLY A 289 -0.57 -36.14 -17.25
N SER A 290 -1.14 -37.00 -16.39
CA SER A 290 -2.55 -37.44 -16.46
C SER A 290 -3.40 -36.71 -15.42
N ASN A 291 -4.70 -36.57 -15.68
CA ASN A 291 -5.70 -36.15 -14.71
C ASN A 291 -6.70 -37.28 -14.40
N THR A 292 -6.40 -38.50 -14.84
CA THR A 292 -7.25 -39.67 -14.65
C THR A 292 -6.42 -40.88 -14.25
N VAL A 293 -7.00 -41.73 -13.41
CA VAL A 293 -6.47 -43.05 -13.09
C VAL A 293 -7.61 -44.03 -12.95
N THR A 294 -7.45 -45.22 -13.53
CA THR A 294 -8.38 -46.34 -13.37
C THR A 294 -7.72 -47.40 -12.50
N VAL A 295 -8.37 -47.74 -11.39
CA VAL A 295 -7.95 -48.79 -10.48
C VAL A 295 -8.98 -49.89 -10.44
N THR A 296 -8.53 -51.11 -10.13
CA THR A 296 -9.43 -52.25 -9.93
C THR A 296 -9.75 -52.39 -8.45
N VAL A 297 -11.03 -52.41 -8.11
CA VAL A 297 -11.54 -52.69 -6.76
C VAL A 297 -12.16 -54.09 -6.76
N GLU A 298 -11.75 -54.94 -5.82
CA GLU A 298 -12.24 -56.30 -5.64
C GLU A 298 -13.07 -56.41 -4.35
N GLY A 299 -14.22 -57.09 -4.45
CA GLY A 299 -15.10 -57.37 -3.32
C GLY A 299 -14.53 -58.45 -2.40
N GLY A 300 -14.29 -58.11 -1.14
CA GLY A 300 -13.87 -59.02 -0.07
C GLY A 300 -15.05 -59.73 0.59
N ARG A 301 -15.11 -59.73 1.93
CA ARG A 301 -16.24 -60.29 2.69
C ARG A 301 -17.52 -59.46 2.49
N PRO A 302 -18.72 -60.09 2.57
CA PRO A 302 -19.97 -59.34 2.51
C PRO A 302 -20.06 -58.21 3.55
N GLY A 303 -20.48 -57.03 3.13
CA GLY A 303 -20.51 -55.83 3.96
C GLY A 303 -21.05 -54.62 3.21
N ASN A 304 -21.51 -53.60 3.94
CA ASN A 304 -22.01 -52.34 3.39
C ASN A 304 -21.32 -51.18 4.08
N GLY A 305 -20.78 -50.24 3.31
CA GLY A 305 -20.03 -49.11 3.82
C GLY A 305 -19.72 -48.08 2.74
N ASN A 306 -18.64 -47.33 2.93
CA ASN A 306 -18.20 -46.26 2.07
C ASN A 306 -16.68 -46.30 1.83
N LEU A 307 -16.28 -45.80 0.67
CA LEU A 307 -14.92 -45.33 0.41
C LEU A 307 -14.88 -43.81 0.56
N PHE A 308 -13.84 -43.29 1.21
CA PHE A 308 -13.56 -41.87 1.38
C PHE A 308 -12.28 -41.54 0.63
N ALA A 309 -12.38 -40.75 -0.44
CA ALA A 309 -11.25 -40.35 -1.27
C ALA A 309 -10.86 -38.89 -1.01
N LYS A 310 -9.58 -38.64 -0.75
CA LYS A 310 -8.97 -37.32 -0.49
C LYS A 310 -7.71 -37.14 -1.33
N GLY A 311 -7.36 -35.92 -1.69
CA GLY A 311 -6.14 -35.62 -2.45
C GLY A 311 -5.75 -34.16 -2.32
N ALA A 312 -4.49 -33.84 -2.64
CA ALA A 312 -4.01 -32.48 -2.61
C ALA A 312 -4.80 -31.58 -3.60
N GLY A 313 -5.47 -30.56 -3.09
CA GLY A 313 -6.24 -29.60 -3.90
C GLY A 313 -7.63 -30.08 -4.35
N VAL A 314 -8.16 -31.18 -3.80
CA VAL A 314 -9.52 -31.66 -4.08
C VAL A 314 -10.36 -31.80 -2.81
N ARG A 315 -11.68 -31.62 -2.91
CA ARG A 315 -12.63 -31.86 -1.80
C ARG A 315 -12.84 -33.37 -1.60
N GLU A 316 -13.07 -33.78 -0.36
CA GLU A 316 -13.37 -35.17 0.02
C GLU A 316 -14.60 -35.71 -0.74
N LEU A 317 -14.49 -36.94 -1.24
CA LEU A 317 -15.52 -37.64 -2.00
C LEU A 317 -15.90 -38.96 -1.32
N THR A 318 -17.20 -39.18 -1.11
CA THR A 318 -17.73 -40.41 -0.51
C THR A 318 -18.37 -41.29 -1.57
N ILE A 319 -18.00 -42.57 -1.60
CA ILE A 319 -18.45 -43.56 -2.59
C ILE A 319 -19.10 -44.73 -1.84
N PRO A 320 -20.43 -44.92 -1.93
CA PRO A 320 -21.10 -46.05 -1.32
C PRO A 320 -20.64 -47.38 -1.94
N ILE A 321 -20.37 -48.38 -1.09
CA ILE A 321 -19.98 -49.73 -1.50
C ILE A 321 -20.81 -50.80 -0.79
N SER A 322 -21.28 -51.80 -1.55
CA SER A 322 -22.00 -52.98 -1.07
C SER A 322 -21.38 -54.24 -1.66
N VAL A 323 -20.97 -55.17 -0.80
CA VAL A 323 -20.46 -56.49 -1.18
C VAL A 323 -21.43 -57.56 -0.69
N ARG A 324 -21.86 -58.45 -1.60
CA ARG A 324 -22.82 -59.54 -1.33
C ARG A 324 -22.23 -60.93 -1.55
#